data_AF-A0A520PX82-F1
#
_entry.id   AF-A0A520PX82-F1
#
_cell.length_a   1.000
_cell.length_b   1.000
_cell.length_c   1.000
_cell.angle_alpha   90.00
_cell.angle_beta   90.00
_cell.angle_gamma   90.00
#
_symmetry.space_group_name_H-M   'P 1'
#
loop_
_entity.id
_entity.type
_entity.pdbx_description
1 polymer ?
#
loop_
_entity_poly.entity_id
_entity_poly.type
_entity_poly.pdbx_seq_one_letter_code
_entity_poly.pdbx_strand_id
1 'polypeptide(L)'
;MIALLGAGVGLNLALADGAPLSEPLVYSGAIFRAGEPDAAARRTITIALWTGPTDGERVCSVGPRGTPLDAGRFRFVLDDAECLAGIQRHSDLWVQLTVDAETLDARTHIAAVPYAIEAERARISQRHVLANETGNTSVGGLFCGATEPLNGALGGYVAVRARCARVSGCSPSAHLCNGDEITRSAALGITVPDGRTTGPFAYYSASTADGEVNDCDGFTRASSRFSHAWSQTAPSPSILQCDAAHPLLCCD
;
A
#
# COMPACT_ATOMS: atom_id res chain seq x y z
N MET A 1 -62.74 9.77 16.41
CA MET A 1 -61.40 9.33 16.85
C MET A 1 -60.62 8.98 15.58
N ILE A 2 -59.78 9.90 15.09
CA ILE A 2 -59.04 9.77 13.82
C ILE A 2 -57.61 9.37 14.19
N ALA A 3 -57.17 8.20 13.74
CA ALA A 3 -55.80 7.72 13.95
C ALA A 3 -54.96 8.01 12.69
N LEU A 4 -53.95 8.88 12.83
CA LEU A 4 -52.92 9.11 11.81
C LEU A 4 -51.88 7.98 11.90
N LEU A 5 -51.74 7.21 10.83
CA LEU A 5 -50.59 6.32 10.60
C LEU A 5 -49.52 7.13 9.83
N GLY A 6 -48.49 7.56 10.54
CA GLY A 6 -47.30 8.15 9.94
C GLY A 6 -46.32 7.06 9.50
N ALA A 7 -46.16 6.89 8.19
CA ALA A 7 -45.11 6.06 7.62
C ALA A 7 -43.78 6.84 7.64
N GLY A 8 -42.89 6.52 8.57
CA GLY A 8 -41.52 7.03 8.60
C GLY A 8 -40.63 6.19 7.70
N VAL A 9 -40.20 6.74 6.56
CA VAL A 9 -39.13 6.17 5.73
C VAL A 9 -37.79 6.60 6.34
N GLY A 10 -37.12 5.69 7.05
CA GLY A 10 -35.76 5.89 7.53
C GLY A 10 -34.75 5.46 6.47
N LEU A 11 -34.06 6.41 5.85
CA LEU A 11 -32.86 6.13 5.06
C LEU A 11 -31.68 5.92 6.03
N ASN A 12 -31.29 4.67 6.22
CA ASN A 12 -30.02 4.33 6.87
C ASN A 12 -28.90 4.50 5.86
N LEU A 13 -28.27 5.67 5.83
CA LEU A 13 -27.08 5.91 5.03
C LEU A 13 -25.87 5.32 5.78
N ALA A 14 -25.44 4.13 5.37
CA ALA A 14 -24.17 3.56 5.84
C ALA A 14 -23.03 4.16 5.00
N LEU A 15 -22.33 5.15 5.56
CA LEU A 15 -21.10 5.67 4.98
C LEU A 15 -19.97 4.69 5.34
N ALA A 16 -19.42 3.99 4.35
CA ALA A 16 -18.23 3.17 4.53
C ALA A 16 -17.00 4.10 4.60
N ASP A 17 -16.32 4.12 5.74
CA ASP A 17 -15.16 4.99 6.05
C ASP A 17 -13.85 4.54 5.37
N GLY A 18 -13.94 4.06 4.13
CA GLY A 18 -12.82 3.46 3.39
C GLY A 18 -12.41 2.06 3.90
N ALA A 19 -11.50 1.43 3.15
CA ALA A 19 -10.84 0.20 3.56
C ALA A 19 -9.99 0.46 4.82
N PRO A 20 -10.06 -0.36 5.87
CA PRO A 20 -9.08 -0.30 6.95
C PRO A 20 -7.67 -0.55 6.37
N LEU A 21 -6.83 0.48 6.34
CA LEU A 21 -5.41 0.39 5.97
C LEU A 21 -4.54 -0.16 7.10
N SER A 22 -5.10 -0.31 8.30
CA SER A 22 -4.38 -0.82 9.46
C SER A 22 -4.50 -2.34 9.54
N GLU A 23 -3.41 -3.04 9.25
CA GLU A 23 -3.18 -4.34 9.86
C GLU A 23 -3.27 -4.18 11.39
N PRO A 24 -3.95 -5.09 12.08
CA PRO A 24 -4.52 -6.33 11.55
C PRO A 24 -6.00 -6.19 11.16
N LEU A 25 -6.47 -7.06 10.25
CA LEU A 25 -7.88 -7.18 9.93
C LEU A 25 -8.68 -7.60 11.18
N VAL A 26 -9.80 -6.94 11.47
CA VAL A 26 -10.62 -7.23 12.65
C VAL A 26 -12.03 -7.61 12.24
N TYR A 27 -12.47 -8.81 12.61
CA TYR A 27 -13.86 -9.21 12.59
C TYR A 27 -14.54 -8.81 13.90
N SER A 28 -15.69 -8.15 13.84
CA SER A 28 -16.45 -7.73 15.02
C SER A 28 -17.86 -8.31 14.99
N GLY A 29 -18.38 -8.68 16.15
CA GLY A 29 -19.71 -9.25 16.27
C GLY A 29 -20.30 -9.08 17.67
N ALA A 30 -21.48 -9.63 17.89
CA ALA A 30 -22.13 -9.69 19.19
C ALA A 30 -22.71 -11.09 19.42
N ILE A 31 -22.57 -11.60 20.64
CA ILE A 31 -23.09 -12.90 21.07
C ILE A 31 -24.29 -12.63 21.98
N PHE A 32 -25.41 -13.28 21.69
CA PHE A 32 -26.62 -13.23 22.49
C PHE A 32 -26.97 -14.62 23.00
N ARG A 33 -27.45 -14.72 24.24
CA ARG A 33 -28.01 -15.95 24.82
C ARG A 33 -29.39 -15.66 25.38
N ALA A 34 -30.37 -16.46 24.96
CA ALA A 34 -31.77 -16.28 25.35
C ALA A 34 -32.31 -14.86 25.08
N GLY A 35 -31.84 -14.23 23.99
CA GLY A 35 -32.26 -12.88 23.59
C GLY A 35 -31.49 -11.73 24.24
N GLU A 36 -30.67 -12.01 25.26
CA GLU A 36 -29.86 -11.00 25.96
C GLU A 36 -28.39 -11.06 25.55
N PRO A 37 -27.64 -9.95 25.58
CA PRO A 37 -26.19 -9.97 25.32
C PRO A 37 -25.48 -10.93 26.28
N ASP A 38 -24.52 -11.71 25.77
CA ASP A 38 -23.77 -12.66 26.59
C ASP A 38 -22.97 -11.93 27.67
N ALA A 39 -23.29 -12.20 28.93
CA ALA A 39 -22.70 -11.56 30.09
C ALA A 39 -21.30 -12.10 30.46
N ALA A 40 -20.81 -13.14 29.78
CA ALA A 40 -19.47 -13.65 30.03
C ALA A 40 -18.41 -12.60 29.66
N ALA A 41 -17.37 -12.43 30.48
CA ALA A 41 -16.29 -11.50 30.17
C ALA A 41 -15.43 -11.95 28.98
N ARG A 42 -15.40 -13.26 28.68
CA ARG A 42 -14.60 -13.86 27.60
C ARG A 42 -15.30 -15.09 27.03
N ARG A 43 -15.07 -15.37 25.74
CA ARG A 43 -15.46 -16.61 25.06
C ARG A 43 -14.31 -17.16 24.21
N THR A 44 -14.26 -18.47 24.02
CA THR A 44 -13.31 -19.07 23.08
C THR A 44 -13.91 -19.00 21.68
N ILE A 45 -13.29 -18.26 20.78
CA ILE A 45 -13.80 -18.03 19.43
C ILE A 45 -12.84 -18.64 18.40
N THR A 46 -13.42 -19.31 17.40
CA THR A 46 -12.77 -19.66 16.12
C THR A 46 -13.58 -19.04 14.99
N ILE A 47 -12.89 -18.47 14.00
CA ILE A 47 -13.48 -17.91 12.79
C ILE A 47 -12.95 -18.68 11.59
N ALA A 48 -13.84 -19.16 10.73
CA ALA A 48 -13.49 -19.75 9.45
C ALA A 48 -14.14 -18.97 8.30
N LEU A 49 -13.40 -18.80 7.20
CA LEU A 49 -13.89 -18.16 5.98
C LEU A 49 -14.18 -19.21 4.93
N TRP A 50 -15.26 -19.01 4.18
CA TRP A 50 -15.78 -19.96 3.20
C TRP A 50 -16.20 -19.25 1.91
N THR A 51 -16.13 -19.96 0.78
CA THR A 51 -16.56 -19.46 -0.53
C THR A 51 -18.07 -19.59 -0.80
N GLY A 52 -18.86 -20.03 0.19
CA GLY A 52 -20.31 -20.10 0.04
C GLY A 52 -21.07 -20.29 1.38
N PRO A 53 -22.40 -20.10 1.36
CA PRO A 53 -23.23 -20.00 2.57
C PRO A 53 -23.43 -21.33 3.32
N THR A 54 -23.53 -22.43 2.60
CA THR A 54 -23.76 -23.78 3.13
C THR A 54 -22.71 -24.73 2.57
N ASP A 55 -22.56 -24.70 1.25
CA ASP A 55 -21.53 -25.39 0.50
C ASP A 55 -20.39 -24.41 0.16
N GLY A 56 -19.18 -24.92 0.01
CA GLY A 56 -18.02 -24.09 -0.31
C GLY A 56 -16.73 -24.66 0.24
N GLU A 57 -15.63 -24.21 -0.33
CA GLU A 57 -14.29 -24.50 0.17
C GLU A 57 -13.98 -23.58 1.36
N ARG A 58 -13.31 -24.13 2.36
CA ARG A 58 -12.81 -23.33 3.48
C ARG A 58 -11.55 -22.61 3.01
N VAL A 59 -11.62 -21.28 2.99
CA VAL A 59 -10.52 -20.40 2.57
C VAL A 59 -9.44 -20.30 3.63
N CYS A 60 -9.84 -20.19 4.90
CA CYS A 60 -8.92 -20.17 6.03
C CYS A 60 -9.67 -20.40 7.35
N SER A 61 -8.93 -20.56 8.46
CA SER A 61 -9.49 -20.64 9.81
C SER A 61 -8.52 -20.08 10.84
N VAL A 62 -9.00 -19.25 11.76
CA VAL A 62 -8.19 -18.64 12.83
C VAL A 62 -8.83 -18.87 14.19
N GLY A 63 -8.02 -19.28 15.17
CA GLY A 63 -8.48 -19.71 16.50
C GLY A 63 -8.19 -21.20 16.77
N PRO A 64 -8.62 -21.73 17.93
CA PRO A 64 -9.42 -21.08 18.96
C PRO A 64 -8.64 -20.04 19.79
N ARG A 65 -9.28 -18.93 20.14
CA ARG A 65 -8.70 -17.89 21.02
C ARG A 65 -9.71 -17.34 22.03
N GLY A 66 -9.25 -17.16 23.26
CA GLY A 66 -10.01 -16.44 24.28
C GLY A 66 -10.17 -14.97 23.89
N THR A 67 -11.39 -14.55 23.62
CA THR A 67 -11.72 -13.21 23.13
C THR A 67 -12.54 -12.48 24.18
N PRO A 68 -12.14 -11.26 24.61
CA PRO A 68 -12.92 -10.47 25.54
C PRO A 68 -14.26 -10.07 24.93
N LEU A 69 -15.31 -10.08 25.76
CA LEU A 69 -16.60 -9.51 25.43
C LEU A 69 -16.82 -8.21 26.20
N ASP A 70 -17.43 -7.23 25.55
CA ASP A 70 -17.94 -5.99 26.15
C ASP A 70 -19.44 -5.90 25.86
N ALA A 71 -20.26 -6.17 26.88
CA ALA A 71 -21.72 -6.30 26.75
C ALA A 71 -22.13 -7.22 25.58
N GLY A 72 -21.53 -8.43 25.52
CA GLY A 72 -21.74 -9.42 24.45
C GLY A 72 -21.00 -9.11 23.14
N ARG A 73 -20.44 -7.91 22.94
CA ARG A 73 -19.70 -7.54 21.72
C ARG A 73 -18.27 -8.04 21.77
N PHE A 74 -17.73 -8.48 20.64
CA PHE A 74 -16.34 -8.90 20.54
C PHE A 74 -15.65 -8.30 19.32
N ARG A 75 -14.32 -8.25 19.40
CA ARG A 75 -13.41 -7.94 18.30
C ARG A 75 -12.40 -9.08 18.21
N PHE A 76 -12.32 -9.70 17.05
CA PHE A 76 -11.46 -10.84 16.77
C PHE A 76 -10.49 -10.47 15.67
N VAL A 77 -9.20 -10.48 15.99
CA VAL A 77 -8.15 -10.16 15.03
C VAL A 77 -7.94 -11.36 14.10
N LEU A 78 -7.93 -11.14 12.78
CA LEU A 78 -7.59 -12.12 11.75
C LEU A 78 -6.13 -11.90 11.34
N ASP A 79 -5.22 -12.32 12.22
CA ASP A 79 -3.75 -12.20 12.11
C ASP A 79 -3.10 -13.36 11.33
N ASP A 80 -3.87 -14.00 10.46
CA ASP A 80 -3.42 -15.13 9.65
C ASP A 80 -3.22 -14.69 8.19
N ALA A 81 -2.03 -14.96 7.65
CA ALA A 81 -1.65 -14.55 6.30
C ALA A 81 -2.48 -15.24 5.21
N GLU A 82 -2.92 -16.48 5.44
CA GLU A 82 -3.80 -17.21 4.52
C GLU A 82 -5.19 -16.57 4.48
N CYS A 83 -5.73 -16.14 5.62
CA CYS A 83 -6.98 -15.39 5.67
C CYS A 83 -6.91 -14.06 4.93
N LEU A 84 -5.83 -13.29 5.11
CA LEU A 84 -5.64 -12.04 4.38
C LEU A 84 -5.59 -12.29 2.86
N ALA A 85 -4.76 -13.26 2.43
CA ALA A 85 -4.66 -13.64 1.02
C ALA A 85 -5.97 -14.21 0.45
N GLY A 86 -6.76 -14.89 1.27
CA GLY A 86 -8.09 -15.39 0.93
C GLY A 86 -9.08 -14.27 0.65
N ILE A 87 -9.18 -13.31 1.58
CA ILE A 87 -10.03 -12.12 1.41
C ILE A 87 -9.64 -11.32 0.17
N GLN A 88 -8.34 -11.19 -0.11
CA GLN A 88 -7.86 -10.49 -1.31
C GLN A 88 -8.24 -11.18 -2.63
N ARG A 89 -8.44 -12.51 -2.62
CA ARG A 89 -8.73 -13.31 -3.82
C ARG A 89 -10.22 -13.53 -4.06
N HIS A 90 -11.04 -13.47 -3.02
CA HIS A 90 -12.46 -13.80 -3.10
C HIS A 90 -13.33 -12.58 -2.80
N SER A 91 -14.15 -12.17 -3.77
CA SER A 91 -15.11 -11.07 -3.61
C SER A 91 -16.39 -11.48 -2.88
N ASP A 92 -16.63 -12.78 -2.74
CA ASP A 92 -17.81 -13.37 -2.12
C ASP A 92 -17.35 -14.37 -1.05
N LEU A 93 -17.47 -13.97 0.21
CA LEU A 93 -17.00 -14.76 1.35
C LEU A 93 -18.05 -14.83 2.45
N TRP A 94 -17.99 -15.93 3.19
CA TRP A 94 -18.92 -16.27 4.27
C TRP A 94 -18.13 -16.62 5.53
N VAL A 95 -18.53 -16.05 6.66
CA VAL A 95 -17.94 -16.32 7.98
C VAL A 95 -18.72 -17.40 8.68
N GLN A 96 -18.03 -18.43 9.15
CA GLN A 96 -18.53 -19.37 10.13
C GLN A 96 -17.87 -19.10 11.49
N LEU A 97 -18.69 -19.01 12.53
CA LEU A 97 -18.24 -18.76 13.90
C LEU A 97 -18.40 -20.02 14.75
N THR A 98 -17.37 -20.37 15.50
CA THR A 98 -17.44 -21.38 16.57
C THR A 98 -17.18 -20.69 17.91
N VAL A 99 -18.10 -20.82 18.85
CA VAL A 99 -18.03 -20.24 20.20
C VAL A 99 -18.05 -21.36 21.23
N ASP A 100 -17.02 -21.47 22.05
CA ASP A 100 -16.88 -22.51 23.09
C ASP A 100 -17.12 -23.93 22.55
N ALA A 101 -16.56 -24.23 21.37
CA ALA A 101 -16.71 -25.48 20.60
C ALA A 101 -18.09 -25.73 19.96
N GLU A 102 -19.07 -24.83 20.12
CA GLU A 102 -20.34 -24.87 19.41
C GLU A 102 -20.23 -24.06 18.11
N THR A 103 -20.49 -24.69 16.97
CA THR A 103 -20.42 -24.01 15.66
C THR A 103 -21.80 -23.51 15.28
N LEU A 104 -21.88 -22.23 14.88
CA LEU A 104 -23.10 -21.69 14.30
C LEU A 104 -23.29 -22.28 12.89
N ASP A 105 -24.44 -22.93 12.67
CA ASP A 105 -24.75 -23.60 11.41
C ASP A 105 -24.88 -22.61 10.25
N ALA A 106 -25.40 -21.41 10.52
CA ALA A 106 -25.56 -20.36 9.52
C ALA A 106 -24.26 -19.56 9.36
N ARG A 107 -23.71 -19.55 8.13
CA ARG A 107 -22.62 -18.64 7.79
C ARG A 107 -23.16 -17.25 7.47
N THR A 108 -22.39 -16.22 7.80
CA THR A 108 -22.76 -14.81 7.56
C THR A 108 -21.97 -14.27 6.36
N HIS A 109 -22.64 -13.65 5.41
CA HIS A 109 -22.01 -13.05 4.23
C HIS A 109 -21.15 -11.82 4.60
N ILE A 110 -19.97 -11.70 3.99
CA ILE A 110 -19.10 -10.53 4.12
C ILE A 110 -19.23 -9.68 2.85
N ALA A 111 -20.22 -8.80 2.80
CA ALA A 111 -20.48 -7.97 1.63
C ALA A 111 -19.47 -6.81 1.41
N ALA A 112 -18.56 -6.55 2.37
CA ALA A 112 -17.77 -5.31 2.39
C ALA A 112 -16.40 -5.38 1.68
N VAL A 113 -16.01 -6.54 1.16
CA VAL A 113 -14.65 -6.77 0.65
C VAL A 113 -14.34 -6.08 -0.70
N PRO A 114 -15.25 -6.03 -1.70
CA PRO A 114 -14.87 -5.54 -3.02
C PRO A 114 -14.45 -4.06 -3.02
N TYR A 115 -15.19 -3.17 -2.34
CA TYR A 115 -14.88 -1.74 -2.41
C TYR A 115 -13.52 -1.40 -1.79
N ALA A 116 -13.15 -2.10 -0.71
CA ALA A 116 -11.88 -1.88 -0.03
C ALA A 116 -10.67 -2.36 -0.86
N ILE A 117 -10.79 -3.53 -1.49
CA ILE A 117 -9.76 -4.07 -2.38
C ILE A 117 -9.68 -3.25 -3.66
N GLU A 118 -10.81 -2.90 -4.25
CA GLU A 118 -10.84 -2.12 -5.48
C GLU A 118 -10.38 -0.67 -5.25
N ALA A 119 -10.57 -0.10 -4.05
CA ALA A 119 -9.98 1.18 -3.70
C ALA A 119 -8.45 1.12 -3.61
N GLU A 120 -7.87 0.07 -3.02
CA GLU A 120 -6.41 -0.11 -3.00
C GLU A 120 -5.86 -0.43 -4.40
N ARG A 121 -6.55 -1.27 -5.18
CA ARG A 121 -6.21 -1.50 -6.59
C ARG A 121 -6.31 -0.22 -7.40
N ALA A 122 -7.31 0.63 -7.17
CA ALA A 122 -7.41 1.93 -7.83
C ALA A 122 -6.28 2.87 -7.40
N ARG A 123 -5.88 2.86 -6.12
CA ARG A 123 -4.73 3.63 -5.61
C ARG A 123 -3.41 3.18 -6.23
N ILE A 124 -3.21 1.87 -6.37
CA ILE A 124 -2.04 1.29 -7.03
C ILE A 124 -2.11 1.47 -8.55
N SER A 125 -3.30 1.38 -9.16
CA SER A 125 -3.56 1.56 -10.59
C SER A 125 -3.50 3.02 -11.04
N GLN A 126 -3.43 3.99 -10.12
CA GLN A 126 -3.04 5.36 -10.46
C GLN A 126 -1.55 5.49 -10.78
N ARG A 127 -0.80 4.37 -10.87
CA ARG A 127 0.49 4.31 -11.56
C ARG A 127 0.29 4.78 -13.00
N HIS A 128 0.50 6.08 -13.22
CA HIS A 128 0.26 6.72 -14.50
C HIS A 128 1.41 6.33 -15.42
N VAL A 129 1.18 5.31 -16.24
CA VAL A 129 2.16 4.89 -17.26
C VAL A 129 1.99 5.80 -18.46
N LEU A 130 2.94 6.70 -18.66
CA LEU A 130 3.06 7.48 -19.89
C LEU A 130 3.71 6.60 -20.95
N ALA A 131 2.94 6.22 -21.96
CA ALA A 131 3.47 5.57 -23.17
C ALA A 131 3.95 6.65 -24.16
N ASN A 132 5.17 6.50 -24.68
CA ASN A 132 5.68 7.29 -25.81
C ASN A 132 6.31 6.36 -26.88
N GLU A 133 6.75 6.92 -28.00
CA GLU A 133 7.37 6.16 -29.10
C GLU A 133 8.64 5.38 -28.69
N THR A 134 9.26 5.76 -27.56
CA THR A 134 10.46 5.13 -26.98
C THR A 134 10.15 4.19 -25.79
N GLY A 135 8.86 3.97 -25.49
CA GLY A 135 8.36 3.03 -24.48
C GLY A 135 7.54 3.68 -23.36
N ASN A 136 7.30 2.88 -22.31
CA ASN A 136 6.47 3.24 -21.17
C ASN A 136 7.33 3.73 -19.98
N THR A 137 6.98 4.86 -19.36
CA THR A 137 7.55 5.32 -18.08
C THR A 137 6.43 5.47 -17.06
N SER A 138 6.65 5.06 -15.82
CA SER A 138 5.70 5.39 -14.75
C SER A 138 5.91 6.83 -14.27
N VAL A 139 4.86 7.44 -13.71
CA VAL A 139 4.92 8.72 -13.00
C VAL A 139 4.37 8.49 -11.60
N GLY A 140 5.09 8.96 -10.58
CA GLY A 140 4.71 8.76 -9.19
C GLY A 140 5.03 7.35 -8.70
N GLY A 141 6.07 6.74 -9.26
CA GLY A 141 6.55 5.41 -8.86
C GLY A 141 7.09 5.40 -7.43
N LEU A 142 7.26 4.20 -6.88
CA LEU A 142 7.96 3.98 -5.60
C LEU A 142 9.36 3.45 -5.88
N PHE A 143 10.28 3.71 -4.96
CA PHE A 143 11.64 3.18 -5.02
C PHE A 143 11.61 1.65 -5.15
N CYS A 144 12.15 1.14 -6.26
CA CYS A 144 12.18 -0.30 -6.56
C CYS A 144 13.60 -0.88 -6.47
N GLY A 145 14.64 -0.03 -6.47
CA GLY A 145 16.01 -0.46 -6.33
C GLY A 145 17.02 0.60 -6.77
N ALA A 146 18.30 0.24 -6.71
CA ALA A 146 19.40 1.12 -7.08
C ALA A 146 20.39 0.39 -8.00
N THR A 147 21.06 1.13 -8.89
CA THR A 147 22.15 0.58 -9.70
C THR A 147 23.44 0.45 -8.88
N GLU A 148 24.48 -0.15 -9.47
CA GLU A 148 25.85 0.09 -9.04
C GLU A 148 26.20 1.60 -9.07
N PRO A 149 27.20 2.06 -8.28
CA PRO A 149 27.67 3.44 -8.34
C PRO A 149 28.24 3.82 -9.70
N LEU A 150 27.79 4.96 -10.25
CA LEU A 150 28.18 5.47 -11.56
C LEU A 150 28.43 6.99 -11.51
N ASN A 151 29.29 7.49 -12.39
CA ASN A 151 29.46 8.94 -12.59
C ASN A 151 28.39 9.50 -13.54
N GLY A 152 28.37 10.81 -13.75
CA GLY A 152 27.36 11.53 -14.53
C GLY A 152 27.40 11.35 -16.05
N ALA A 153 28.42 10.70 -16.62
CA ALA A 153 28.59 10.49 -18.06
C ALA A 153 27.85 9.23 -18.55
N LEU A 154 26.53 9.18 -18.38
CA LEU A 154 25.75 7.95 -18.54
C LEU A 154 25.18 7.75 -19.94
N GLY A 155 25.28 8.74 -20.83
CA GLY A 155 24.73 8.69 -22.18
C GLY A 155 23.29 9.19 -22.28
N GLY A 156 22.86 10.07 -21.36
CA GLY A 156 21.54 10.68 -21.40
C GLY A 156 20.45 9.94 -20.62
N TYR A 157 19.28 10.57 -20.50
CA TYR A 157 18.10 10.01 -19.81
C TYR A 157 17.65 8.65 -20.36
N VAL A 158 17.79 8.41 -21.67
CA VAL A 158 17.46 7.12 -22.28
C VAL A 158 18.34 6.00 -21.71
N ALA A 159 19.65 6.25 -21.59
CA ALA A 159 20.59 5.28 -21.05
C ALA A 159 20.39 5.08 -19.54
N VAL A 160 20.08 6.15 -18.81
CA VAL A 160 19.72 6.12 -17.39
C VAL A 160 18.47 5.25 -17.17
N ARG A 161 17.39 5.47 -17.91
CA ARG A 161 16.17 4.65 -17.84
C ARG A 161 16.47 3.18 -18.14
N ALA A 162 17.24 2.91 -19.19
CA ALA A 162 17.61 1.54 -19.56
C ALA A 162 18.39 0.82 -18.44
N ARG A 163 19.18 1.55 -17.63
CA ARG A 163 19.83 0.99 -16.44
C ARG A 163 18.82 0.66 -15.35
N CYS A 164 17.89 1.55 -15.05
CA CYS A 164 16.84 1.30 -14.07
C CYS A 164 15.95 0.11 -14.40
N ALA A 165 15.56 -0.04 -15.67
CA ALA A 165 14.76 -1.18 -16.15
C ALA A 165 15.46 -2.55 -15.99
N ARG A 166 16.76 -2.59 -15.67
CA ARG A 166 17.54 -3.82 -15.44
C ARG A 166 17.84 -4.09 -13.97
N VAL A 167 17.46 -3.19 -13.06
CA VAL A 167 17.67 -3.38 -11.62
C VAL A 167 16.77 -4.51 -11.13
N SER A 168 17.35 -5.45 -10.39
CA SER A 168 16.58 -6.55 -9.78
C SER A 168 15.51 -5.99 -8.85
N GLY A 169 14.24 -6.38 -9.05
CA GLY A 169 13.09 -5.88 -8.30
C GLY A 169 12.34 -4.73 -8.97
N CYS A 170 12.91 -4.14 -10.02
CA CYS A 170 12.23 -3.14 -10.86
C CYS A 170 11.58 -3.78 -12.08
N SER A 171 10.51 -3.18 -12.62
CA SER A 171 9.91 -3.62 -13.88
C SER A 171 10.54 -2.91 -15.11
N PRO A 172 10.22 -3.33 -16.34
CA PRO A 172 10.68 -2.66 -17.56
C PRO A 172 10.25 -1.19 -17.71
N SER A 173 9.26 -0.71 -16.94
CA SER A 173 8.86 0.71 -16.93
C SER A 173 9.69 1.59 -16.00
N ALA A 174 10.59 1.01 -15.20
CA ALA A 174 11.33 1.74 -14.20
C ALA A 174 12.19 2.87 -14.80
N HIS A 175 12.25 3.98 -14.09
CA HIS A 175 12.96 5.21 -14.46
C HIS A 175 13.79 5.73 -13.29
N LEU A 176 14.57 6.79 -13.53
CA LEU A 176 15.29 7.49 -12.47
C LEU A 176 14.29 8.23 -11.59
N CYS A 177 14.24 7.91 -10.31
CA CYS A 177 13.35 8.55 -9.36
C CYS A 177 13.51 10.06 -9.40
N ASN A 178 12.41 10.80 -9.33
CA ASN A 178 12.45 12.20 -8.96
C ASN A 178 12.45 12.39 -7.43
N GLY A 179 12.68 13.62 -6.97
CA GLY A 179 12.69 13.94 -5.53
C GLY A 179 11.36 13.61 -4.81
N ASP A 180 10.21 13.79 -5.46
CA ASP A 180 8.90 13.53 -4.87
C ASP A 180 8.64 12.03 -4.70
N GLU A 181 9.07 11.21 -5.65
CA GLU A 181 8.97 9.76 -5.63
C GLU A 181 9.81 9.15 -4.50
N ILE A 182 11.04 9.66 -4.31
CA ILE A 182 11.87 9.26 -3.17
C ILE A 182 11.26 9.70 -1.84
N THR A 183 10.81 10.96 -1.74
CA THR A 183 10.19 11.48 -0.51
C THR A 183 8.96 10.66 -0.12
N ARG A 184 8.11 10.31 -1.10
CA ARG A 184 6.96 9.43 -0.89
C ARG A 184 7.36 8.03 -0.45
N SER A 185 8.38 7.45 -1.08
CA SER A 185 8.89 6.12 -0.72
C SER A 185 9.38 6.09 0.73
N ALA A 186 10.16 7.09 1.13
CA ALA A 186 10.64 7.24 2.50
C ALA A 186 9.48 7.42 3.50
N ALA A 187 8.47 8.23 3.16
CA ALA A 187 7.28 8.41 4.00
C ALA A 187 6.45 7.14 4.20
N LEU A 188 6.53 6.18 3.27
CA LEU A 188 5.91 4.85 3.38
C LEU A 188 6.80 3.84 4.11
N GLY A 189 7.94 4.26 4.67
CA GLY A 189 8.87 3.38 5.39
C GLY A 189 9.79 2.55 4.50
N ILE A 190 9.87 2.85 3.19
CA ILE A 190 10.83 2.19 2.29
C ILE A 190 12.21 2.79 2.54
N THR A 191 13.18 1.96 2.89
CA THR A 191 14.59 2.38 3.02
C THR A 191 15.18 2.70 1.65
N VAL A 192 15.52 3.96 1.42
CA VAL A 192 16.14 4.45 0.18
C VAL A 192 17.61 4.77 0.44
N PRO A 193 18.56 4.23 -0.35
CA PRO A 193 19.98 4.54 -0.18
C PRO A 193 20.35 5.95 -0.65
N ASP A 194 21.56 6.42 -0.33
CA ASP A 194 22.11 7.65 -0.91
C ASP A 194 22.35 7.44 -2.40
N GLY A 195 21.92 8.37 -3.25
CA GLY A 195 22.05 8.20 -4.70
C GLY A 195 21.47 9.35 -5.51
N ARG A 196 21.67 9.29 -6.83
CA ARG A 196 21.21 10.30 -7.78
C ARG A 196 19.72 10.14 -8.05
N THR A 197 19.03 11.27 -8.12
CA THR A 197 17.63 11.42 -8.56
C THR A 197 17.61 12.35 -9.77
N THR A 198 16.45 12.47 -10.42
CA THR A 198 16.21 13.59 -11.34
C THR A 198 15.55 14.74 -10.58
N GLY A 199 15.95 15.97 -10.88
CA GLY A 199 15.33 17.17 -10.34
C GLY A 199 14.58 17.96 -11.41
N PRO A 200 13.45 18.60 -11.08
CA PRO A 200 12.61 19.21 -12.09
C PRO A 200 13.31 20.34 -12.86
N PHE A 201 14.24 21.10 -12.27
CA PHE A 201 14.98 22.16 -12.98
C PHE A 201 16.28 22.50 -12.25
N ALA A 202 17.12 23.32 -12.91
CA ALA A 202 18.28 24.00 -12.36
C ALA A 202 17.99 24.60 -10.97
N TYR A 203 18.43 23.92 -9.90
CA TYR A 203 18.40 24.53 -8.58
C TYR A 203 19.53 25.55 -8.52
N TYR A 204 19.20 26.82 -8.31
CA TYR A 204 20.19 27.84 -8.00
C TYR A 204 20.54 27.75 -6.51
N SER A 205 21.63 27.07 -6.21
CA SER A 205 22.22 27.17 -4.88
C SER A 205 22.97 28.49 -4.75
N ALA A 206 22.52 29.37 -3.86
CA ALA A 206 23.24 30.59 -3.52
C ALA A 206 24.61 30.32 -2.87
N SER A 207 24.87 29.07 -2.43
CA SER A 207 26.11 28.68 -1.75
C SER A 207 27.20 28.19 -2.70
N THR A 208 26.90 27.99 -3.98
CA THR A 208 27.90 27.60 -4.99
C THR A 208 28.02 28.71 -6.00
N ALA A 209 29.21 29.31 -6.13
CA ALA A 209 29.52 30.27 -7.18
C ALA A 209 29.37 29.68 -8.61
N ASP A 210 29.12 28.37 -8.73
CA ASP A 210 29.19 27.57 -9.96
C ASP A 210 27.85 27.32 -10.67
N GLY A 211 26.79 28.04 -10.31
CA GLY A 211 25.57 28.02 -11.11
C GLY A 211 24.78 26.71 -11.04
N GLU A 212 23.80 26.63 -11.93
CA GLU A 212 22.72 25.66 -12.01
C GLU A 212 23.09 24.21 -11.68
N VAL A 213 22.35 23.59 -10.75
CA VAL A 213 22.35 22.13 -10.56
C VAL A 213 21.60 21.49 -11.71
N ASN A 214 22.34 21.10 -12.75
CA ASN A 214 21.82 20.46 -13.95
C ASN A 214 22.29 19.02 -13.95
N ASP A 215 21.37 18.05 -13.85
CA ASP A 215 21.54 16.58 -13.78
C ASP A 215 22.71 16.03 -14.62
N CYS A 216 23.94 16.35 -14.25
CA CYS A 216 25.15 16.15 -15.05
C CYS A 216 25.02 16.55 -16.54
N ASP A 217 24.46 17.74 -16.80
CA ASP A 217 24.09 18.22 -18.15
C ASP A 217 23.23 17.16 -18.88
N GLY A 218 22.18 16.68 -18.21
CA GLY A 218 21.29 15.62 -18.71
C GLY A 218 21.95 14.24 -18.77
N PHE A 219 22.86 13.95 -17.84
CA PHE A 219 23.64 12.72 -17.70
C PHE A 219 24.53 12.43 -18.91
N THR A 220 25.06 13.50 -19.52
CA THR A 220 25.96 13.40 -20.67
C THR A 220 27.41 13.70 -20.32
N ARG A 221 27.69 14.18 -19.10
CA ARG A 221 29.04 14.61 -18.69
C ARG A 221 29.38 14.21 -17.26
N ALA A 222 30.62 13.78 -17.05
CA ALA A 222 31.23 13.75 -15.73
C ALA A 222 32.00 15.07 -15.55
N SER A 223 31.70 15.82 -14.50
CA SER A 223 32.33 17.11 -14.22
C SER A 223 32.23 17.42 -12.72
N SER A 224 32.92 18.46 -12.27
CA SER A 224 32.78 18.96 -10.90
C SER A 224 31.44 19.69 -10.65
N ARG A 225 30.54 19.75 -11.65
CA ARG A 225 29.16 20.24 -11.48
C ARG A 225 28.36 19.25 -10.63
N PHE A 226 27.15 19.67 -10.26
CA PHE A 226 26.29 18.92 -9.37
C PHE A 226 25.07 18.31 -10.09
N SER A 227 24.59 17.17 -9.59
CA SER A 227 23.27 16.61 -9.90
C SER A 227 22.39 16.58 -8.66
N HIS A 228 21.08 16.42 -8.88
CA HIS A 228 20.14 16.12 -7.82
C HIS A 228 20.42 14.74 -7.22
N ALA A 229 20.14 14.62 -5.93
CA ALA A 229 20.38 13.41 -5.16
C ALA A 229 19.47 13.29 -3.94
N TRP A 230 19.46 12.11 -3.34
CA TRP A 230 18.94 11.85 -2.01
C TRP A 230 20.08 11.51 -1.06
N SER A 231 20.00 11.98 0.19
CA SER A 231 20.91 11.56 1.26
C SER A 231 20.13 10.96 2.43
N GLN A 232 20.59 9.86 2.99
CA GLN A 232 20.00 9.27 4.20
C GLN A 232 20.49 9.91 5.48
N THR A 233 21.70 10.52 5.48
CA THR A 233 22.24 11.15 6.69
C THR A 233 21.38 12.33 7.13
N ALA A 234 20.77 13.01 6.16
CA ALA A 234 19.65 13.92 6.34
C ALA A 234 18.63 13.58 5.25
N PRO A 235 17.57 12.77 5.55
CA PRO A 235 16.62 12.19 4.59
C PRO A 235 15.86 13.28 3.83
N SER A 236 16.54 13.86 2.85
CA SER A 236 16.17 15.08 2.18
C SER A 236 16.85 15.16 0.82
N PRO A 237 16.29 15.96 -0.12
CA PRO A 237 16.97 16.31 -1.35
C PRO A 237 18.35 16.90 -1.07
N SER A 238 19.34 16.43 -1.83
CA SER A 238 20.74 16.82 -1.72
C SER A 238 21.34 17.01 -3.11
N ILE A 239 22.63 17.28 -3.16
CA ILE A 239 23.40 17.41 -4.40
C ILE A 239 24.65 16.53 -4.34
N LEU A 240 25.03 15.96 -5.49
CA LEU A 240 26.24 15.15 -5.63
C LEU A 240 27.05 15.62 -6.83
N GLN A 241 28.37 15.60 -6.73
CA GLN A 241 29.23 15.96 -7.86
C GLN A 241 29.07 14.95 -9.00
N CYS A 242 29.17 15.39 -10.25
CA CYS A 242 28.95 14.56 -11.43
C CYS A 242 30.13 13.65 -11.76
N ASP A 243 31.33 13.92 -11.25
CA ASP A 243 32.51 13.07 -11.35
C ASP A 243 32.54 11.97 -10.28
N ALA A 244 31.89 12.18 -9.13
CA ALA A 244 31.77 11.19 -8.08
C ALA A 244 30.86 10.01 -8.48
N ALA A 245 31.22 8.78 -8.10
CA ALA A 245 30.44 7.60 -8.40
C ALA A 245 29.31 7.41 -7.36
N HIS A 246 28.06 7.47 -7.80
CA HIS A 246 26.88 7.29 -6.96
C HIS A 246 25.83 6.44 -7.67
N PRO A 247 25.05 5.63 -6.96
CA PRO A 247 24.04 4.81 -7.60
C PRO A 247 22.91 5.69 -8.17
N LEU A 248 22.24 5.21 -9.21
CA LEU A 248 20.98 5.77 -9.67
C LEU A 248 19.87 5.19 -8.80
N LEU A 249 18.99 6.04 -8.27
CA LEU A 249 17.81 5.59 -7.55
C LEU A 249 16.68 5.35 -8.55
N CYS A 250 16.18 4.12 -8.62
CA CYS A 250 15.21 3.72 -9.61
C CYS A 250 13.82 3.57 -8.99
N CYS A 251 12.84 4.15 -9.66
CA CYS A 251 11.45 4.14 -9.25
C CYS A 251 10.62 3.46 -10.31
N ASP A 252 9.54 2.82 -9.86
CA ASP A 252 8.58 2.19 -10.72
C ASP A 252 7.18 2.40 -10.15
#